data_AF-A0AAV4THL8-F1
#
_entry.id   AF-A0AAV4THL8-F1
#
_cell.length_a   1.000
_cell.length_b   1.000
_cell.length_c   1.000
_cell.angle_alpha   90.00
_cell.angle_beta   90.00
_cell.angle_gamma   90.00
#
_symmetry.space_group_name_H-M   'P 1'
#
loop_
_entity.id
_entity.type
_entity.pdbx_description
1 polymer ?
#
loop_
_entity_poly.entity_id
_entity_poly.type
_entity_poly.pdbx_seq_one_letter_code
_entity_poly.pdbx_strand_id
1 'polypeptide(L)'
;MDPDVSCDALEDQMRTLISDSGYKQKLRNLVYQYIVKDPNLRNEIQQRKEPLEYIQKAQINWEHRITKSLNNMSNELSLRPVSEQIEFEAKWSELGSEDMDLSRFRPVYSPKDFLEVLINVKSPNIGLMMSPDPGLSTYWGLIKVPLKVKTFHQLRLQFEEMVGNTDHLGLNILPFSNCDSSKKCLKERVSLGKARPGGGKACLAREFCKRGCPATLRADLWALVLGVDICGAHKLNFKHLKSCVFQHDLLIDKLIFK
;
A
#
# COMPACT_ATOMS: atom_id res chain seq x y z
N MET A 1 2.69 23.59 70.26
CA MET A 1 2.86 22.49 69.29
C MET A 1 1.74 21.52 69.60
N ASP A 2 0.64 21.62 68.86
CA ASP A 2 -0.58 20.84 69.12
C ASP A 2 -0.35 19.35 68.82
N PRO A 3 -0.89 18.42 69.64
CA PRO A 3 -0.43 17.02 69.65
C PRO A 3 -1.25 16.08 68.74
N ASP A 4 -2.10 16.57 67.83
CA ASP A 4 -3.12 15.72 67.17
C ASP A 4 -3.24 15.90 65.65
N VAL A 5 -2.16 16.34 64.98
CA VAL A 5 -2.14 16.40 63.51
C VAL A 5 -1.88 15.01 62.95
N SER A 6 -2.94 14.36 62.44
CA SER A 6 -2.84 13.12 61.66
C SER A 6 -1.88 13.29 60.47
N CYS A 7 -1.06 12.28 60.19
CA CYS A 7 -0.14 12.25 59.04
C CYS A 7 -0.83 12.62 57.72
N ASP A 8 -2.07 12.20 57.53
CA ASP A 8 -2.83 12.45 56.31
C ASP A 8 -3.18 13.94 56.16
N ALA A 9 -3.52 14.61 57.27
CA ALA A 9 -3.80 16.06 57.28
C ALA A 9 -2.54 16.89 56.99
N LEU A 10 -1.38 16.42 57.44
CA LEU A 10 -0.09 17.03 57.13
C LEU A 10 0.27 16.85 55.65
N GLU A 11 -0.01 15.67 55.08
CA GLU A 11 0.24 15.39 53.66
C GLU A 11 -0.59 16.30 52.74
N ASP A 12 -1.88 16.47 53.04
CA ASP A 12 -2.77 17.32 52.27
C ASP A 12 -2.38 18.81 52.36
N GLN A 13 -1.95 19.27 53.54
CA GLN A 13 -1.40 20.62 53.71
C GLN A 13 -0.11 20.85 52.91
N MET A 14 0.78 19.86 52.89
CA MET A 14 1.99 19.93 52.05
C MET A 14 1.64 19.98 50.56
N ARG A 15 0.67 19.18 50.09
CA ARG A 15 0.24 19.17 48.68
C ARG A 15 -0.36 20.50 48.22
N THR A 16 -1.13 21.15 49.09
CA THR A 16 -1.68 22.50 48.82
C THR A 16 -0.58 23.54 48.81
N LEU A 17 0.29 23.58 49.82
CA LEU A 17 1.43 24.52 49.89
C LEU A 17 2.39 24.39 48.68
N ILE A 18 2.66 23.17 48.21
CA ILE A 18 3.53 22.94 47.04
C ILE A 18 2.85 23.39 45.74
N SER A 19 1.53 23.29 45.66
CA SER A 19 0.76 23.73 44.50
C SER A 19 0.69 25.25 44.43
N ASP A 20 0.45 25.91 45.57
CA ASP A 20 0.30 27.36 45.66
C ASP A 20 1.64 28.11 45.57
N SER A 21 2.73 27.48 46.02
CA SER A 21 4.07 28.07 46.01
C SER A 21 4.77 28.06 44.64
N GLY A 22 4.16 27.45 43.62
CA GLY A 22 4.72 27.37 42.26
C GLY A 22 5.96 26.47 42.12
N TYR A 23 6.42 25.83 43.21
CA TYR A 23 7.59 24.94 43.19
C TYR A 23 7.32 23.58 42.55
N LYS A 24 6.05 23.24 42.28
CA LYS A 24 5.64 21.98 41.64
C LYS A 24 6.48 21.62 40.42
N GLN A 25 6.75 22.59 39.52
CA GLN A 25 7.53 22.34 38.32
C GLN A 25 9.04 22.20 38.61
N LYS A 26 9.58 23.00 39.55
CA LYS A 26 10.99 22.90 39.96
C LYS A 26 11.28 21.56 40.64
N LEU A 27 10.39 21.10 41.52
CA LEU A 27 10.47 19.79 42.16
C LEU A 27 10.40 18.66 41.13
N ARG A 28 9.45 18.72 40.19
CA ARG A 28 9.38 17.75 39.08
C ARG A 28 10.66 17.69 38.27
N ASN A 29 11.24 18.85 37.94
CA ASN A 29 12.49 18.93 37.19
C ASN A 29 13.68 18.37 37.98
N LEU A 30 13.75 18.63 39.28
CA LEU A 30 14.79 18.07 40.17
C LEU A 30 14.68 16.55 40.30
N VAL A 31 13.47 16.03 40.51
CA VAL A 31 13.21 14.59 40.56
C VAL A 31 13.56 13.94 39.22
N TYR A 32 13.19 14.55 38.09
CA TYR A 32 13.56 14.06 36.76
C TYR A 32 15.08 14.03 36.58
N GLN A 33 15.79 15.09 36.96
CA GLN A 33 17.26 15.12 36.89
C GLN A 33 17.90 14.05 37.78
N TYR A 34 17.34 13.79 38.97
CA TYR A 34 17.82 12.75 39.87
C TYR A 34 17.63 11.35 39.28
N ILE A 35 16.44 11.08 38.72
CA ILE A 35 16.11 9.82 38.03
C ILE A 35 16.99 9.60 36.79
N VAL A 36 17.28 10.63 36.00
CA VAL A 36 18.12 10.52 34.79
C VAL A 36 19.59 10.26 35.15
N LYS A 37 20.07 10.82 36.26
CA LYS A 37 21.46 10.68 36.72
C LYS A 37 21.74 9.35 37.42
N ASP A 38 20.74 8.72 38.01
CA ASP A 38 20.87 7.41 38.66
C ASP A 38 20.44 6.27 37.71
N PRO A 39 21.40 5.47 37.20
CA PRO A 39 21.10 4.36 36.29
C PRO A 39 20.20 3.28 36.90
N ASN A 40 20.22 3.08 38.22
CA ASN A 40 19.43 2.05 38.88
C ASN A 40 17.96 2.43 38.97
N LEU A 41 17.67 3.70 39.30
CA LEU A 41 16.31 4.25 39.27
C LEU A 41 15.74 4.28 37.84
N ARG A 42 16.58 4.59 36.85
CA ARG A 42 16.19 4.53 35.43
C ARG A 42 15.84 3.11 34.99
N ASN A 43 16.61 2.12 35.45
CA ASN A 43 16.33 0.70 35.18
C ASN A 43 15.04 0.25 35.87
N GLU A 44 14.77 0.61 37.12
CA GLU A 44 13.49 0.27 37.78
C GLU A 44 12.27 0.86 37.06
N ILE A 45 12.37 2.10 36.57
CA ILE A 45 11.30 2.76 35.79
C ILE A 45 11.16 2.12 34.40
N GLN A 46 12.26 1.75 33.75
CA GLN A 46 12.24 1.03 32.46
C GLN A 46 11.81 -0.43 32.59
N GLN A 47 11.99 -1.06 33.76
CA GLN A 47 11.54 -2.42 34.09
C GLN A 47 10.04 -2.48 34.37
N ARG A 48 9.39 -1.35 34.70
CA ARG A 48 7.93 -1.20 34.61
C ARG A 48 7.47 -1.06 33.14
N LYS A 49 7.92 -1.97 32.27
CA LYS A 49 7.26 -2.15 30.97
C LYS A 49 5.81 -2.51 31.26
N GLU A 50 4.90 -1.77 30.65
CA GLU A 50 3.48 -2.06 30.76
C GLU A 50 3.24 -3.55 30.42
N PRO A 51 2.55 -4.31 31.28
CA PRO A 51 2.21 -5.69 30.97
C PRO A 51 1.26 -5.69 29.76
N LEU A 52 1.78 -6.08 28.59
CA LEU A 52 1.07 -6.09 27.31
C LEU A 52 0.05 -7.24 27.20
N GLU A 53 -0.27 -7.90 28.31
CA GLU A 53 -1.17 -9.07 28.33
C GLU A 53 -2.56 -8.74 27.76
N TYR A 54 -3.07 -7.52 28.00
CA TYR A 54 -4.34 -7.07 27.44
C TYR A 54 -4.28 -6.90 25.91
N ILE A 55 -3.14 -6.46 25.37
CA ILE A 55 -2.90 -6.38 23.91
C ILE A 55 -2.79 -7.77 23.33
N GLN A 56 -2.01 -8.66 23.96
CA GLN A 56 -1.85 -10.04 23.51
C GLN A 56 -3.19 -10.79 23.51
N LYS A 57 -4.01 -10.61 24.56
CA LYS A 57 -5.34 -11.20 24.64
C LYS A 57 -6.27 -10.66 23.55
N ALA A 58 -6.23 -9.35 23.29
CA ALA A 58 -7.01 -8.75 22.20
C ALA A 58 -6.56 -9.26 20.83
N GLN A 59 -5.25 -9.39 20.61
CA GLN A 59 -4.66 -9.95 19.40
C GLN A 59 -5.11 -11.39 19.16
N ILE A 60 -4.95 -12.28 20.15
CA ILE A 60 -5.34 -13.69 20.03
C ILE A 60 -6.83 -13.82 19.71
N ASN A 61 -7.68 -13.03 20.39
CA ASN A 61 -9.11 -13.03 20.16
C ASN A 61 -9.46 -12.53 18.74
N TRP A 62 -8.77 -11.49 18.28
CA TRP A 62 -8.94 -10.97 16.92
C TRP A 62 -8.52 -11.99 15.87
N GLU A 63 -7.32 -12.56 16.00
CA GLU A 63 -6.80 -13.59 15.09
C GLU A 63 -7.71 -14.82 15.03
N HIS A 64 -8.24 -15.25 16.18
CA HIS A 64 -9.19 -16.37 16.22
C HIS A 64 -10.48 -16.06 15.46
N ARG A 65 -11.04 -14.85 15.61
CA ARG A 65 -12.23 -14.40 14.85
C ARG A 65 -11.95 -14.34 13.36
N ILE A 66 -10.83 -13.75 12.95
CA ILE A 66 -10.43 -13.65 11.54
C ILE A 66 -10.23 -15.05 10.95
N THR A 67 -9.52 -15.93 11.65
CA THR A 67 -9.28 -17.32 11.20
C THR A 67 -10.59 -18.07 11.03
N LYS A 68 -11.54 -17.94 11.96
CA LYS A 68 -12.86 -18.56 11.86
C LYS A 68 -13.63 -18.05 10.64
N SER A 69 -13.59 -16.75 10.38
CA SER A 69 -14.25 -16.13 9.22
C SER A 69 -13.63 -16.61 7.90
N LEU A 70 -12.30 -16.64 7.81
CA LEU A 70 -11.57 -17.15 6.64
C LEU A 70 -11.86 -18.63 6.39
N ASN A 71 -11.87 -19.47 7.43
CA ASN A 71 -12.20 -20.89 7.30
C ASN A 71 -13.65 -21.09 6.83
N ASN A 72 -14.60 -20.30 7.35
CA ASN A 72 -15.98 -20.35 6.87
C ASN A 72 -16.07 -19.99 5.38
N MET A 73 -15.40 -18.91 4.95
CA MET A 73 -15.34 -18.53 3.54
C MET A 73 -14.67 -19.61 2.67
N SER A 74 -13.61 -20.25 3.18
CA SER A 74 -12.91 -21.33 2.47
C SER A 74 -13.80 -22.56 2.28
N ASN A 75 -14.65 -22.88 3.26
CA ASN A 75 -15.57 -24.02 3.17
C ASN A 75 -16.71 -23.77 2.16
N GLU A 76 -17.02 -22.51 1.85
CA GLU A 76 -18.00 -22.13 0.82
C GLU A 76 -17.39 -22.14 -0.60
N LEU A 77 -16.07 -22.26 -0.74
CA LEU A 77 -15.43 -22.34 -2.06
C LEU A 77 -15.79 -23.66 -2.72
N SER A 78 -16.32 -23.55 -3.92
CA SER A 78 -16.66 -24.69 -4.77
C SER A 78 -16.20 -24.41 -6.20
N LEU A 79 -16.42 -25.38 -7.09
CA LEU A 79 -16.19 -25.15 -8.51
C LEU A 79 -17.15 -24.07 -9.01
N ARG A 80 -16.63 -23.15 -9.80
CA ARG A 80 -17.41 -22.03 -10.34
C ARG A 80 -18.53 -22.55 -11.26
N PRO A 81 -19.76 -22.01 -11.19
CA PRO A 81 -20.84 -22.40 -12.08
C PRO A 81 -20.50 -22.19 -13.55
N VAL A 82 -21.00 -23.07 -14.44
CA VAL A 82 -20.70 -23.03 -15.88
C VAL A 82 -21.08 -21.70 -16.53
N SER A 83 -22.15 -21.05 -16.09
CA SER A 83 -22.55 -19.72 -16.57
C SER A 83 -21.47 -18.67 -16.34
N GLU A 84 -20.90 -18.64 -15.13
CA GLU A 84 -19.81 -17.72 -14.80
C GLU A 84 -18.51 -18.09 -15.52
N GLN A 85 -18.24 -19.38 -15.76
CA GLN A 85 -17.08 -19.79 -16.56
C GLN A 85 -17.13 -19.22 -17.98
N ILE A 86 -18.31 -19.24 -18.62
CA ILE A 86 -18.52 -18.70 -19.97
C ILE A 86 -18.32 -17.18 -19.98
N GLU A 87 -18.84 -16.48 -18.98
CA GLU A 87 -18.63 -15.02 -18.84
C GLU A 87 -17.15 -14.67 -18.66
N PHE A 88 -16.43 -15.39 -17.80
CA PHE A 88 -14.99 -15.21 -17.61
C PHE A 88 -14.19 -15.50 -18.89
N GLU A 89 -14.59 -16.50 -19.67
CA GLU A 89 -13.96 -16.79 -20.95
C GLU A 89 -14.17 -15.68 -21.96
N ALA A 90 -15.40 -15.17 -22.08
CA ALA A 90 -15.75 -14.07 -22.96
C ALA A 90 -14.99 -12.78 -22.61
N LYS A 91 -14.80 -12.52 -21.31
CA LYS A 91 -14.20 -11.28 -20.79
C LYS A 91 -12.72 -11.39 -20.45
N TRP A 92 -12.06 -12.53 -20.70
CA TRP A 92 -10.69 -12.80 -20.24
C TRP A 92 -9.68 -11.67 -20.53
N SER A 93 -9.78 -11.06 -21.70
CA SER A 93 -8.87 -9.99 -22.13
C SER A 93 -9.14 -8.63 -21.47
N GLU A 94 -10.31 -8.47 -20.85
CA GLU A 94 -10.84 -7.22 -20.29
C GLU A 94 -10.98 -7.27 -18.76
N LEU A 95 -10.68 -8.40 -18.12
CA LEU A 95 -10.76 -8.58 -16.65
C LEU A 95 -9.94 -7.55 -15.86
N GLY A 96 -8.90 -6.96 -16.46
CA GLY A 96 -8.08 -5.91 -15.83
C GLY A 96 -8.57 -4.48 -16.06
N SER A 97 -9.67 -4.30 -16.79
CA SER A 97 -10.20 -2.99 -17.21
C SER A 97 -11.68 -2.77 -16.88
N GLU A 98 -12.42 -3.80 -16.45
CA GLU A 98 -13.80 -3.63 -16.00
C GLU A 98 -13.85 -2.94 -14.63
N ASP A 99 -14.71 -1.92 -14.51
CA ASP A 99 -15.03 -1.31 -13.21
C ASP A 99 -15.71 -2.36 -12.33
N MET A 100 -15.03 -2.79 -11.26
CA MET A 100 -15.50 -3.90 -10.43
C MET A 100 -16.49 -3.43 -9.36
N ASP A 101 -17.60 -4.16 -9.27
CA ASP A 101 -18.64 -3.91 -8.28
C ASP A 101 -18.18 -4.30 -6.86
N LEU A 102 -17.98 -3.30 -6.01
CA LEU A 102 -17.60 -3.44 -4.60
C LEU A 102 -18.65 -4.21 -3.78
N SER A 103 -19.89 -4.36 -4.28
CA SER A 103 -20.95 -5.13 -3.61
C SER A 103 -20.61 -6.62 -3.47
N ARG A 104 -19.71 -7.14 -4.33
CA ARG A 104 -19.24 -8.54 -4.29
C ARG A 104 -18.21 -8.79 -3.19
N PHE A 105 -17.70 -7.72 -2.56
CA PHE A 105 -16.78 -7.83 -1.44
C PHE A 105 -17.50 -8.40 -0.22
N ARG A 106 -16.93 -9.47 0.35
CA ARG A 106 -17.36 -9.98 1.66
C ARG A 106 -16.28 -9.64 2.69
N PRO A 107 -16.51 -8.63 3.55
CA PRO A 107 -15.58 -8.31 4.61
C PRO A 107 -15.39 -9.51 5.55
N VAL A 108 -14.13 -9.81 5.89
CA VAL A 108 -13.80 -10.86 6.87
C VAL A 108 -14.27 -10.48 8.28
N TYR A 109 -14.43 -9.18 8.52
CA TYR A 109 -14.92 -8.57 9.75
C TYR A 109 -15.79 -7.35 9.43
N SER A 110 -16.77 -7.05 10.29
CA SER A 110 -17.50 -5.80 10.17
C SER A 110 -16.74 -4.64 10.83
N PRO A 111 -16.97 -3.37 10.43
CA PRO A 111 -16.41 -2.22 11.12
C PRO A 111 -16.76 -2.18 12.62
N LYS A 112 -17.94 -2.69 12.98
CA LYS A 112 -18.39 -2.80 14.38
C LYS A 112 -17.53 -3.79 15.16
N ASP A 113 -17.22 -4.95 14.59
CA ASP A 113 -16.39 -5.98 15.25
C ASP A 113 -14.98 -5.46 15.52
N PHE A 114 -14.40 -4.72 14.57
CA PHE A 114 -13.09 -4.12 14.74
C PHE A 114 -13.11 -3.02 15.81
N LEU A 115 -14.14 -2.16 15.78
CA LEU A 115 -14.32 -1.12 16.80
C LEU A 115 -14.48 -1.73 18.20
N GLU A 116 -15.22 -2.83 18.35
CA GLU A 116 -15.33 -3.55 19.61
C GLU A 116 -13.97 -4.06 20.10
N VAL A 117 -13.10 -4.57 19.22
CA VAL A 117 -11.74 -4.96 19.61
C VAL A 117 -10.96 -3.74 20.09
N LEU A 118 -10.99 -2.62 19.35
CA LEU A 118 -10.28 -1.40 19.75
C LEU A 118 -10.75 -0.84 21.09
N ILE A 119 -12.06 -0.80 21.33
CA ILE A 119 -12.64 -0.33 22.60
C ILE A 119 -12.23 -1.24 23.76
N ASN A 120 -12.04 -2.53 23.50
CA ASN A 120 -11.65 -3.51 24.51
C ASN A 120 -10.13 -3.59 24.73
N VAL A 121 -9.32 -2.99 23.85
CA VAL A 121 -7.89 -2.73 24.09
C VAL A 121 -7.78 -1.52 25.03
N LYS A 122 -8.12 -1.72 26.30
CA LYS A 122 -7.93 -0.71 27.34
C LYS A 122 -6.64 -1.00 28.06
N SER A 123 -5.71 -0.05 28.01
CA SER A 123 -4.58 -0.04 28.91
C SER A 123 -5.09 0.10 30.35
N PRO A 124 -4.63 -0.75 31.29
CA PRO A 124 -4.91 -0.59 32.72
C PRO A 124 -4.51 0.78 33.26
N ASN A 125 -3.58 1.48 32.58
CA ASN A 125 -3.06 2.77 32.98
C ASN A 125 -3.94 3.96 32.54
N ILE A 126 -4.94 3.74 31.67
CA ILE A 126 -5.88 4.79 31.23
C ILE A 126 -6.74 5.31 32.40
N GLY A 127 -7.00 4.48 33.42
CA GLY A 127 -7.68 4.91 34.64
C GLY A 127 -6.85 5.84 35.54
N LEU A 128 -5.52 5.84 35.39
CA LEU A 128 -4.60 6.62 36.24
C LEU A 128 -4.15 7.94 35.59
N MET A 129 -4.30 8.11 34.27
CA MET A 129 -3.87 9.30 33.53
C MET A 129 -5.02 10.18 33.02
N MET A 130 -6.27 9.94 33.42
CA MET A 130 -7.37 10.88 33.20
C MET A 130 -7.22 12.11 34.13
N SER A 131 -6.16 12.89 33.91
CA SER A 131 -6.19 14.33 34.14
C SER A 131 -7.09 14.93 33.06
N PRO A 132 -7.93 15.95 33.36
CA PRO A 132 -8.94 16.50 32.45
C PRO A 132 -8.38 17.25 31.22
N ASP A 133 -7.11 17.08 30.86
CA ASP A 133 -6.46 17.85 29.82
C ASP A 133 -6.42 17.06 28.49
N PRO A 134 -7.02 17.57 27.40
CA PRO A 134 -7.12 16.85 26.13
C PRO A 134 -5.74 16.76 25.43
N GLY A 135 -5.08 15.61 25.56
CA GLY A 135 -3.77 15.34 24.97
C GLY A 135 -3.78 14.65 23.60
N LEU A 136 -2.82 15.07 22.76
CA LEU A 136 -2.22 14.41 21.57
C LEU A 136 -3.08 14.03 20.35
N SER A 137 -4.40 13.89 20.49
CA SER A 137 -5.33 13.56 19.38
C SER A 137 -5.41 14.67 18.29
N THR A 138 -5.11 15.92 18.67
CA THR A 138 -5.39 17.11 17.85
C THR A 138 -4.37 17.38 16.72
N TYR A 139 -3.29 16.60 16.60
CA TYR A 139 -2.18 16.92 15.68
C TYR A 139 -2.18 16.15 14.35
N TRP A 140 -3.20 15.33 14.08
CA TRP A 140 -3.32 14.60 12.81
C TRP A 140 -4.12 15.39 11.79
N GLY A 141 -3.47 16.35 11.12
CA GLY A 141 -4.04 17.15 10.03
C GLY A 141 -3.21 17.06 8.74
N LEU A 142 -3.88 16.98 7.59
CA LEU A 142 -3.27 16.98 6.26
C LEU A 142 -2.71 18.37 5.91
N ILE A 143 -1.40 18.48 5.76
CA ILE A 143 -0.72 19.67 5.23
C ILE A 143 -0.68 19.58 3.70
N LYS A 144 -1.36 20.50 3.00
CA LYS A 144 -1.26 20.66 1.54
C LYS A 144 -0.23 21.74 1.23
N VAL A 145 0.93 21.35 0.69
CA VAL A 145 1.97 22.28 0.23
C VAL A 145 1.84 22.51 -1.28
N PRO A 146 1.46 23.71 -1.74
CA PRO A 146 1.41 24.01 -3.16
C PRO A 146 2.83 24.22 -3.71
N LEU A 147 3.29 23.31 -4.56
CA LEU A 147 4.55 23.44 -5.27
C LEU A 147 4.32 24.10 -6.63
N LYS A 148 4.98 25.24 -6.88
CA LYS A 148 4.95 25.87 -8.21
C LYS A 148 5.83 25.06 -9.16
N VAL A 149 5.21 24.29 -10.05
CA VAL A 149 5.91 23.55 -11.12
C VAL A 149 5.75 24.26 -12.46
N LYS A 150 6.78 24.18 -13.30
CA LYS A 150 6.74 24.70 -14.67
C LYS A 150 5.70 23.96 -15.49
N THR A 151 5.03 24.65 -16.41
CA THR A 151 4.09 24.02 -17.34
C THR A 151 4.84 23.17 -18.36
N PHE A 152 4.16 22.18 -18.96
CA PHE A 152 4.75 21.34 -20.00
C PHE A 152 5.35 22.16 -21.16
N HIS A 153 4.69 23.24 -21.55
CA HIS A 153 5.18 24.14 -22.59
C HIS A 153 6.47 24.86 -22.18
N GLN A 154 6.56 25.35 -20.93
CA GLN A 154 7.77 25.98 -20.39
C GLN A 154 8.95 25.01 -20.32
N LEU A 155 8.69 23.74 -19.96
CA LEU A 155 9.71 22.70 -19.98
C LEU A 155 10.19 22.42 -21.41
N ARG A 156 9.28 22.40 -22.40
CA ARG A 156 9.63 22.16 -23.81
C ARG A 156 10.53 23.24 -24.39
N LEU A 157 10.28 24.51 -24.06
CA LEU A 157 11.15 25.63 -24.45
C LEU A 157 12.51 25.57 -23.75
N GLN A 158 12.53 25.26 -22.46
CA GLN A 158 13.77 25.17 -21.69
C GLN A 158 14.70 24.07 -22.20
N PHE A 159 14.16 22.99 -22.76
CA PHE A 159 14.92 21.84 -23.24
C PHE A 159 14.84 21.66 -24.77
N GLU A 160 14.71 22.76 -25.51
CA GLU A 160 14.64 22.74 -26.97
C GLU A 160 15.88 22.09 -27.60
N GLU A 161 17.06 22.26 -26.98
CA GLU A 161 18.32 21.61 -27.41
C GLU A 161 18.28 20.07 -27.31
N MET A 162 17.37 19.52 -26.49
CA MET A 162 17.16 18.07 -26.40
C MET A 162 16.21 17.54 -27.48
N VAL A 163 15.63 18.40 -28.33
CA VAL A 163 14.77 17.98 -29.44
C VAL A 163 15.65 17.33 -30.51
N GLY A 164 15.67 16.01 -30.54
CA GLY A 164 16.34 15.26 -31.60
C GLY A 164 15.62 15.43 -32.94
N ASN A 165 16.37 15.58 -34.04
CA ASN A 165 15.86 15.58 -35.43
C ASN A 165 15.31 14.21 -35.90
N THR A 166 14.92 13.35 -34.98
CA THR A 166 14.45 12.00 -35.25
C THR A 166 13.00 11.88 -34.85
N ASP A 167 12.17 11.46 -35.79
CA ASP A 167 10.76 11.22 -35.53
C ASP A 167 10.53 9.91 -34.79
N HIS A 168 9.68 10.00 -33.76
CA HIS A 168 9.32 8.86 -32.91
C HIS A 168 7.87 8.46 -33.18
N LEU A 169 7.65 7.15 -33.37
CA LEU A 169 6.31 6.59 -33.53
C LEU A 169 5.53 6.73 -32.21
N GLY A 170 4.36 7.40 -32.28
CA GLY A 170 3.52 7.71 -31.12
C GLY A 170 3.74 9.10 -30.51
N LEU A 171 4.77 9.85 -30.96
CA LEU A 171 5.03 11.23 -30.53
C LEU A 171 4.90 12.20 -31.70
N ASN A 172 5.84 12.13 -32.66
CA ASN A 172 5.82 12.97 -33.86
C ASN A 172 5.02 12.32 -34.99
N ILE A 173 5.07 10.98 -35.06
CA ILE A 173 4.32 10.20 -36.04
C ILE A 173 3.14 9.55 -35.31
N LEU A 174 1.97 10.15 -35.46
CA LEU A 174 0.73 9.60 -34.92
C LEU A 174 0.28 8.41 -35.79
N PRO A 175 0.25 7.16 -35.26
CA PRO A 175 -0.08 5.96 -36.05
C PRO A 175 -1.49 6.00 -36.63
N PHE A 176 -2.38 6.78 -36.01
CA PHE A 176 -3.78 6.96 -36.40
C PHE A 176 -4.00 8.20 -37.29
N SER A 177 -2.97 9.01 -37.53
CA SER A 177 -3.08 10.15 -38.44
C SER A 177 -3.14 9.65 -39.89
N ASN A 178 -4.15 10.12 -40.62
CA ASN A 178 -4.39 9.71 -42.00
C ASN A 178 -3.46 10.34 -43.04
N CYS A 179 -2.47 11.14 -42.61
CA CYS A 179 -1.47 11.77 -43.47
C CYS A 179 -0.59 10.73 -44.19
N ASP A 180 -0.31 10.97 -45.48
CA ASP A 180 0.50 10.09 -46.33
C ASP A 180 1.92 9.89 -45.80
N SER A 181 2.51 10.92 -45.19
CA SER A 181 3.83 10.85 -44.55
C SER A 181 3.85 9.87 -43.37
N SER A 182 2.78 9.85 -42.55
CA SER A 182 2.65 8.92 -41.41
C SER A 182 2.53 7.47 -41.89
N LYS A 183 1.68 7.23 -42.90
CA LYS A 183 1.50 5.90 -43.50
C LYS A 183 2.77 5.37 -44.15
N LYS A 184 3.50 6.23 -44.89
CA LYS A 184 4.77 5.87 -45.53
C LYS A 184 5.83 5.50 -44.49
N CYS A 185 5.98 6.33 -43.45
CA CYS A 185 6.94 6.08 -42.37
C CYS A 185 6.62 4.78 -41.61
N LEU A 186 5.33 4.54 -41.28
CA LEU A 186 4.92 3.30 -40.62
C LEU A 186 5.23 2.06 -41.46
N LYS A 187 4.95 2.10 -42.78
CA LYS A 187 5.27 1.01 -43.71
C LYS A 187 6.78 0.74 -43.76
N GLU A 188 7.60 1.78 -43.86
CA GLU A 188 9.06 1.68 -43.85
C GLU A 188 9.56 1.05 -42.54
N ARG A 189 9.06 1.50 -41.39
CA ARG A 189 9.41 0.93 -40.07
C ARG A 189 9.04 -0.54 -39.96
N VAL A 190 7.87 -0.94 -40.46
CA VAL A 190 7.46 -2.36 -40.48
C VAL A 190 8.36 -3.18 -41.40
N SER A 191 8.72 -2.66 -42.58
CA SER A 191 9.63 -3.31 -43.51
C SER A 191 11.03 -3.52 -42.88
N LEU A 192 11.59 -2.47 -42.28
CA LEU A 192 12.87 -2.52 -41.57
C LEU A 192 12.87 -3.52 -40.41
N GLY A 193 11.78 -3.59 -39.64
CA GLY A 193 11.65 -4.55 -38.55
C GLY A 193 11.54 -6.01 -39.02
N LYS A 194 10.96 -6.24 -40.21
CA LYS A 194 10.86 -7.57 -40.84
C LYS A 194 12.13 -8.00 -41.56
N ALA A 195 12.86 -7.07 -42.19
CA ALA A 195 14.08 -7.32 -42.95
C ALA A 195 15.30 -7.67 -42.09
N ARG A 196 15.08 -8.08 -40.83
CA ARG A 196 16.14 -8.31 -39.86
C ARG A 196 16.94 -9.57 -40.24
N PRO A 197 18.29 -9.52 -40.23
CA PRO A 197 19.12 -10.70 -40.42
C PRO A 197 18.76 -11.75 -39.38
N GLY A 198 18.62 -13.01 -39.80
CA GLY A 198 18.17 -14.16 -38.99
C GLY A 198 19.09 -14.55 -37.83
N GLY A 199 19.29 -13.65 -36.87
CA GLY A 199 20.07 -13.86 -35.65
C GLY A 199 19.53 -12.98 -34.53
N GLY A 200 18.98 -13.62 -33.50
CA GLY A 200 18.31 -12.99 -32.35
C GLY A 200 19.23 -12.10 -31.50
N LYS A 201 19.51 -10.88 -31.96
CA LYS A 201 20.26 -9.89 -31.16
C LYS A 201 19.29 -8.96 -30.42
N ALA A 202 19.10 -9.19 -29.13
CA ALA A 202 18.29 -8.36 -28.23
C ALA A 202 18.70 -6.88 -28.28
N CYS A 203 19.98 -6.57 -28.50
CA CYS A 203 20.47 -5.20 -28.62
C CYS A 203 19.90 -4.48 -29.85
N LEU A 204 19.82 -5.14 -31.01
CA LEU A 204 19.24 -4.54 -32.22
C LEU A 204 17.74 -4.29 -32.06
N ALA A 205 17.02 -5.21 -31.42
CA ALA A 205 15.62 -5.04 -31.09
C ALA A 205 15.40 -3.85 -30.13
N ARG A 206 16.27 -3.71 -29.11
CA ARG A 206 16.24 -2.55 -28.19
C ARG A 206 16.47 -1.23 -28.94
N GLU A 207 17.52 -1.13 -29.75
CA GLU A 207 17.79 0.08 -30.53
C GLU A 207 16.63 0.42 -31.48
N PHE A 208 16.04 -0.58 -32.14
CA PHE A 208 14.86 -0.38 -32.98
C PHE A 208 13.68 0.18 -32.19
N CYS A 209 13.42 -0.36 -30.99
CA CYS A 209 12.30 0.04 -30.13
C CYS A 209 12.42 1.46 -29.57
N LYS A 210 13.63 2.03 -29.44
CA LYS A 210 13.83 3.41 -28.93
C LYS A 210 13.09 4.47 -29.74
N ARG A 211 12.88 4.23 -31.05
CA ARG A 211 12.15 5.13 -31.96
C ARG A 211 10.65 4.79 -32.08
N GLY A 212 10.15 3.92 -31.20
CA GLY A 212 8.76 3.47 -31.15
C GLY A 212 8.51 2.21 -31.99
N CYS A 213 7.89 1.21 -31.37
CA CYS A 213 7.65 -0.10 -31.97
C CYS A 213 6.26 -0.17 -32.63
N PRO A 214 6.14 -0.54 -33.92
CA PRO A 214 4.86 -0.85 -34.53
C PRO A 214 4.13 -1.97 -33.77
N ALA A 215 2.81 -1.86 -33.64
CA ALA A 215 2.00 -2.83 -32.89
C ALA A 215 2.14 -4.26 -33.43
N THR A 216 2.18 -4.40 -34.76
CA THR A 216 2.28 -5.69 -35.46
C THR A 216 3.58 -6.44 -35.23
N LEU A 217 4.64 -5.77 -34.77
CA LEU A 217 5.96 -6.37 -34.50
C LEU A 217 6.26 -6.45 -33.00
N ARG A 218 5.37 -5.94 -32.14
CA ARG A 218 5.64 -5.75 -30.72
C ARG A 218 5.88 -7.06 -29.99
N ALA A 219 5.06 -8.08 -30.28
CA ALA A 219 5.18 -9.39 -29.66
C ALA A 219 6.56 -10.01 -29.92
N ASP A 220 6.98 -10.07 -31.19
CA ASP A 220 8.26 -10.65 -31.58
C ASP A 220 9.44 -9.84 -31.04
N LEU A 221 9.39 -8.51 -31.14
CA LEU A 221 10.47 -7.64 -30.66
C LEU A 221 10.60 -7.70 -29.14
N TRP A 222 9.49 -7.75 -28.39
CA TRP A 222 9.55 -7.83 -26.93
C TRP A 222 10.05 -9.20 -26.46
N ALA A 223 9.62 -10.29 -27.12
CA ALA A 223 10.17 -11.62 -26.85
C ALA A 223 11.70 -11.63 -27.01
N LEU A 224 12.21 -11.02 -28.09
CA LEU A 224 13.65 -10.89 -28.34
C LEU A 224 14.37 -9.98 -27.33
N VAL A 225 13.77 -8.85 -26.96
CA VAL A 225 14.36 -7.91 -25.99
C VAL A 225 14.46 -8.56 -24.61
N LEU A 226 13.44 -9.32 -24.22
CA LEU A 226 13.38 -10.03 -22.93
C LEU A 226 14.11 -11.37 -22.96
N GLY A 227 14.56 -11.84 -24.13
CA GLY A 227 15.23 -13.13 -24.29
C GLY A 227 14.30 -14.32 -24.01
N VAL A 228 13.00 -14.15 -24.24
CA VAL A 228 11.98 -15.19 -24.00
C VAL A 228 11.68 -15.90 -25.30
N ASP A 229 11.76 -17.23 -25.29
CA ASP A 229 11.25 -18.07 -26.36
C ASP A 229 9.92 -18.71 -25.94
N ILE A 230 8.93 -18.66 -26.83
CA ILE A 230 7.58 -19.17 -26.54
C ILE A 230 7.40 -20.50 -27.26
N CYS A 231 7.80 -21.58 -26.58
CA CYS A 231 7.61 -22.93 -27.08
C CYS A 231 6.15 -23.42 -26.94
N GLY A 232 5.84 -24.54 -27.59
CA GLY A 232 4.52 -25.18 -27.52
C GLY A 232 4.12 -25.58 -26.09
N ALA A 233 5.07 -26.03 -25.26
CA ALA A 233 4.81 -26.39 -23.87
C ALA A 233 4.35 -25.19 -23.03
N HIS A 234 4.91 -23.99 -23.25
CA HIS A 234 4.47 -22.77 -22.57
C HIS A 234 3.03 -22.41 -22.93
N LYS A 235 2.66 -22.54 -24.21
CA LYS A 235 1.28 -22.31 -24.67
C LYS A 235 0.30 -23.30 -24.05
N LEU A 236 0.68 -24.57 -23.94
CA LEU A 236 -0.15 -25.59 -23.31
C LEU A 236 -0.32 -25.33 -21.81
N ASN A 237 0.76 -25.02 -21.10
CA ASN A 237 0.71 -24.67 -19.68
C ASN A 237 -0.17 -23.44 -19.42
N PHE A 238 -0.03 -22.39 -20.25
CA PHE A 238 -0.88 -21.21 -20.14
C PHE A 238 -2.37 -21.54 -20.33
N LYS A 239 -2.71 -22.37 -21.33
CA LYS A 239 -4.09 -22.83 -21.53
C LYS A 239 -4.61 -23.64 -20.35
N HIS A 240 -3.78 -24.51 -19.78
CA HIS A 240 -4.13 -25.28 -18.59
C HIS A 240 -4.40 -24.37 -17.39
N LEU A 241 -3.47 -23.45 -17.08
CA LEU A 241 -3.64 -22.47 -16.00
C LEU A 241 -4.87 -21.59 -16.20
N LYS A 242 -5.12 -21.14 -17.43
CA LYS A 242 -6.33 -20.38 -17.79
C LYS A 242 -7.61 -21.20 -17.50
N SER A 243 -7.62 -22.48 -17.85
CA SER A 243 -8.73 -23.39 -17.52
C SER A 243 -8.92 -23.54 -16.02
N CYS A 244 -7.84 -23.63 -15.23
CA CYS A 244 -7.93 -23.70 -13.77
C CYS A 244 -8.56 -22.43 -13.18
N VAL A 245 -8.21 -21.24 -13.69
CA VAL A 245 -8.80 -19.95 -13.26
C VAL A 245 -10.30 -19.88 -13.55
N PHE A 246 -10.76 -20.47 -14.65
CA PHE A 246 -12.18 -20.53 -14.96
C PHE A 246 -12.93 -21.46 -14.02
N GLN A 247 -12.35 -22.63 -13.74
CA GLN A 247 -13.03 -23.69 -12.99
C GLN A 247 -13.07 -23.43 -11.48
N HIS A 248 -12.04 -22.78 -10.92
CA HIS A 248 -11.88 -22.67 -9.48
C HIS A 248 -12.22 -21.26 -9.00
N ASP A 249 -13.01 -21.21 -7.93
CA ASP A 249 -13.22 -20.00 -7.15
C ASP A 249 -12.13 -19.90 -6.06
N LEU A 250 -11.35 -18.83 -6.06
CA LEU A 250 -10.27 -18.66 -5.09
C LEU A 250 -10.70 -17.72 -3.96
N LEU A 251 -10.27 -18.03 -2.74
CA LEU A 251 -10.54 -17.18 -1.57
C LEU A 251 -10.09 -15.74 -1.78
N ILE A 252 -8.95 -15.56 -2.46
CA ILE A 252 -8.36 -14.24 -2.71
C ILE A 252 -9.27 -13.36 -3.57
N ASP A 253 -10.04 -13.95 -4.49
CA ASP A 253 -10.97 -13.22 -5.35
C ASP A 253 -12.08 -12.54 -4.52
N LYS A 254 -12.37 -13.08 -3.33
CA LYS A 254 -13.35 -12.53 -2.38
C LYS A 254 -12.74 -11.57 -1.34
N LEU A 255 -11.41 -11.55 -1.21
CA LEU A 255 -10.70 -10.88 -0.11
C LEU A 255 -9.90 -9.64 -0.53
N ILE A 256 -9.26 -9.65 -1.70
CA ILE A 256 -8.26 -8.64 -2.09
C ILE A 256 -8.61 -8.10 -3.48
N PHE A 257 -8.61 -6.77 -3.59
CA PHE A 257 -8.64 -6.07 -4.89
C PHE A 257 -7.23 -5.97 -5.47
N LYS A 258 -7.09 -6.20 -6.78
CA LYS A 258 -5.89 -5.87 -7.56
C LYS A 258 -6.11 -4.60 -8.37
#